data_AF-A0A9E4RYV2-F1
#
_entry.id   AF-A0A9E4RYV2-F1
#
_cell.length_a   1.000
_cell.length_b   1.000
_cell.length_c   1.000
_cell.angle_alpha   90.00
_cell.angle_beta   90.00
_cell.angle_gamma   90.00
#
_symmetry.space_group_name_H-M   'P 1'
#
loop_
_entity.id
_entity.type
_entity.pdbx_description
1 polymer ?
#
loop_
_entity_poly.entity_id
_entity_poly.type
_entity_poly.pdbx_seq_one_letter_code
_entity_poly.pdbx_strand_id
1 'polypeptide(L)'
;MAYQPIENYGIVGNMRTVALVGINGSIDWFCCPKFDSPSIFCAILDENKGGHFKIAPAQEGGATHKQLYWPETNVLITRFLSHDGVAEVIDFMPVDFHGHEHEVNILVRRV
;
A
#
# COMPACT_ATOMS: atom_id res chain seq x y z
N MET A 1 -7.27 10.10 11.63
CA MET A 1 -7.26 8.67 12.02
C MET A 1 -5.86 8.51 12.59
N ALA A 2 -5.72 8.25 13.89
CA ALA A 2 -4.42 8.39 14.56
C ALA A 2 -3.31 7.62 13.82
N TYR A 3 -2.09 8.17 13.88
CA TYR A 3 -0.89 7.55 13.32
C TYR A 3 -0.83 6.05 13.65
N GLN A 4 -0.51 5.23 12.65
CA GLN A 4 -0.35 3.81 12.87
C GLN A 4 1.06 3.51 13.41
N PRO A 5 1.22 2.51 14.30
CA PRO A 5 2.52 1.94 14.60
C PRO A 5 3.25 1.53 13.34
N ILE A 6 4.57 1.70 13.32
CA ILE A 6 5.39 1.39 12.13
C ILE A 6 5.27 -0.07 11.70
N GLU A 7 5.06 -0.99 12.65
CA GLU A 7 4.86 -2.43 12.40
C GLU A 7 3.58 -2.77 11.63
N ASN A 8 2.63 -1.82 11.55
CA ASN A 8 1.38 -2.01 10.80
C ASN A 8 1.50 -1.59 9.33
N TYR A 9 2.70 -1.26 8.87
CA TYR A 9 2.97 -0.94 7.47
C TYR A 9 3.71 -2.05 6.75
N GLY A 10 3.19 -2.42 5.58
CA GLY A 10 3.89 -3.20 4.57
C GLY A 10 4.56 -2.28 3.55
N ILE A 11 5.58 -2.81 2.89
CA ILE A 11 6.44 -2.10 1.94
C ILE A 11 6.32 -2.78 0.59
N VAL A 12 5.94 -2.01 -0.43
CA VAL A 12 5.90 -2.47 -1.81
C VAL A 12 6.74 -1.55 -2.68
N GLY A 13 7.66 -2.10 -3.48
CA GLY A 13 8.54 -1.32 -4.33
C GLY A 13 9.01 -2.06 -5.59
N ASN A 14 9.52 -1.31 -6.57
CA ASN A 14 10.02 -1.84 -7.84
C ASN A 14 11.46 -1.44 -8.14
N MET A 15 12.29 -1.28 -7.10
CA MET A 15 13.68 -0.80 -7.17
C MET A 15 13.85 0.66 -7.60
N ARG A 16 12.81 1.35 -8.08
CA ARG A 16 12.83 2.78 -8.43
C ARG A 16 12.12 3.64 -7.39
N THR A 17 11.06 3.10 -6.81
CA THR A 17 10.32 3.75 -5.72
C THR A 17 9.69 2.73 -4.77
N VAL A 18 9.01 3.23 -3.74
CA VAL A 18 8.37 2.46 -2.68
C VAL A 18 7.10 3.15 -2.16
N ALA A 19 6.10 2.34 -1.82
CA ALA A 19 4.91 2.76 -1.10
C ALA A 19 4.83 2.07 0.26
N LEU A 20 4.35 2.79 1.29
CA LEU A 20 3.98 2.22 2.58
C LEU A 20 2.47 1.97 2.62
N VAL A 21 2.10 0.71 2.81
CA VAL A 21 0.73 0.22 2.82
C VAL A 21 0.32 -0.14 4.25
N GLY A 22 -0.59 0.63 4.82
CA GLY A 22 -1.14 0.38 6.16
C GLY A 22 -2.01 -0.88 6.18
N ILE A 23 -2.04 -1.56 7.33
CA ILE A 23 -2.85 -2.77 7.57
C ILE A 23 -4.37 -2.53 7.41
N ASN A 24 -4.78 -1.26 7.42
CA ASN A 24 -6.15 -0.78 7.15
C ASN A 24 -6.46 -0.64 5.64
N GLY A 25 -5.52 -0.97 4.76
CA GLY A 25 -5.63 -0.83 3.30
C GLY A 25 -5.31 0.55 2.73
N SER A 26 -4.74 1.47 3.51
CA SER A 26 -4.30 2.78 2.99
C SER A 26 -2.87 2.76 2.45
N ILE A 27 -2.59 3.59 1.46
CA ILE A 27 -1.23 4.00 1.09
C ILE A 27 -1.00 5.36 1.76
N ASP A 28 -0.14 5.37 2.78
CA ASP A 28 0.10 6.56 3.61
C ASP A 28 1.40 7.28 3.23
N TRP A 29 2.28 6.61 2.49
CA TRP A 29 3.49 7.20 1.93
C TRP A 29 3.74 6.67 0.53
N PHE A 30 3.99 7.56 -0.43
CA PHE A 30 4.41 7.19 -1.77
C PHE A 30 5.08 8.36 -2.48
N CYS A 31 6.33 8.18 -2.92
CA CYS A 31 6.99 9.09 -3.85
C CYS A 31 6.95 8.48 -5.25
N CYS A 32 6.70 9.27 -6.29
CA CYS A 32 6.66 8.74 -7.66
C CYS A 32 7.10 9.85 -8.62
N PRO A 33 7.93 9.56 -9.64
CA PRO A 33 8.37 8.23 -10.10
C PRO A 33 9.54 7.61 -9.32
N LYS A 34 10.26 8.37 -8.49
CA LYS A 34 11.49 7.91 -7.81
C LYS A 34 11.44 8.17 -6.30
N PHE A 35 12.34 7.55 -5.54
CA PHE A 35 12.46 7.76 -4.10
C PHE A 35 12.66 9.22 -3.69
N ASP A 36 13.40 10.00 -4.48
CA ASP A 36 13.72 11.41 -4.24
C ASP A 36 12.69 12.38 -4.86
N SER A 37 11.63 11.86 -5.48
CA SER A 37 10.53 12.68 -5.98
C SER A 37 9.69 13.22 -4.82
N PRO A 38 9.00 14.36 -5.00
CA PRO A 38 7.99 14.80 -4.05
C PRO A 38 6.97 13.70 -3.74
N SER A 39 6.54 13.62 -2.48
CA SER A 39 5.54 12.65 -2.06
C SER A 39 4.17 12.96 -2.66
N ILE A 40 3.51 11.95 -3.24
CA ILE A 40 2.09 11.99 -3.58
C ILE A 40 1.24 11.83 -2.31
N PHE A 41 1.66 10.93 -1.42
CA PHE A 41 1.05 10.71 -0.11
C PHE A 41 2.12 10.83 0.97
N CYS A 42 1.78 11.49 2.09
CA CYS A 42 2.65 11.69 3.24
C CYS A 42 1.89 11.74 4.57
N ALA A 43 0.81 10.97 4.69
CA ALA A 43 0.01 10.86 5.92
C ALA A 43 0.82 10.41 7.15
N ILE A 44 1.96 9.73 6.96
CA ILE A 44 2.88 9.39 8.06
C ILE A 44 3.55 10.62 8.70
N LEU A 45 3.63 11.75 8.00
CA LEU A 45 4.21 13.01 8.50
C LEU A 45 3.15 13.98 9.03
N ASP A 46 2.00 14.02 8.37
CA ASP A 46 0.85 14.84 8.78
C ASP A 46 -0.44 14.14 8.35
N GLU A 47 -1.20 13.61 9.31
CA GLU A 47 -2.44 12.88 9.01
C GLU A 47 -3.52 13.73 8.32
N ASN A 48 -3.47 15.06 8.50
CA ASN A 48 -4.51 15.98 8.03
C ASN A 48 -4.16 16.58 6.66
N LYS A 49 -2.86 16.79 6.40
CA LYS A 49 -2.37 17.42 5.15
C LYS A 49 -1.73 16.45 4.20
N GLY A 50 -1.22 15.33 4.71
CA GLY A 50 -0.35 14.45 3.94
C GLY A 50 -1.07 13.60 2.91
N GLY A 51 -2.37 13.41 3.06
CA GLY A 51 -3.20 12.62 2.13
C GLY A 51 -2.84 11.13 2.12
N HIS A 52 -3.78 10.32 1.67
CA HIS A 52 -3.61 8.88 1.52
C HIS A 52 -4.59 8.36 0.47
N PHE A 53 -4.38 7.13 0.00
CA PHE A 53 -5.33 6.43 -0.85
C PHE A 53 -5.73 5.09 -0.22
N LYS A 54 -7.01 4.92 0.12
CA LYS A 54 -7.50 3.78 0.89
C LYS A 54 -8.49 2.92 0.10
N ILE A 55 -8.26 1.62 0.12
CA ILE A 55 -9.22 0.60 -0.28
C ILE A 55 -9.48 -0.28 0.93
N ALA A 56 -10.71 -0.29 1.40
CA ALA A 56 -11.13 -1.09 2.55
C ALA A 56 -12.62 -1.44 2.42
N PRO A 57 -13.11 -2.49 3.09
CA PRO A 57 -14.54 -2.74 3.22
C PRO A 57 -15.28 -1.52 3.79
N ALA A 58 -16.50 -1.28 3.30
CA ALA A 58 -17.31 -0.14 3.72
C ALA A 58 -17.77 -0.20 5.18
N GLN A 59 -17.81 -1.40 5.77
CA GLN A 59 -18.20 -1.58 7.17
C GLN A 59 -17.05 -1.15 8.08
N GLU A 60 -17.23 -0.02 8.76
CA GLU A 60 -16.30 0.46 9.78
C GLU A 60 -16.50 -0.28 11.10
N GLY A 61 -15.42 -0.85 11.64
CA GLY A 61 -15.42 -1.53 12.93
C GLY A 61 -15.83 -3.00 12.85
N GLY A 62 -15.01 -3.88 13.45
CA GLY A 62 -15.30 -5.31 13.57
C GLY A 62 -14.51 -6.22 12.62
N ALA A 63 -13.81 -5.66 11.63
CA ALA A 63 -12.89 -6.44 10.80
C ALA A 63 -11.55 -6.65 11.52
N THR A 64 -11.11 -7.90 11.66
CA THR A 64 -9.73 -8.19 12.02
C THR A 64 -8.87 -8.04 10.77
N HIS A 65 -7.78 -7.29 10.88
CA HIS A 65 -6.86 -7.09 9.77
C HIS A 65 -5.68 -8.05 9.87
N LYS A 66 -5.26 -8.61 8.74
CA LYS A 66 -4.01 -9.36 8.63
C LYS A 66 -3.28 -8.93 7.39
N GLN A 67 -1.97 -8.78 7.50
CA GLN A 67 -1.12 -8.47 6.37
C GLN A 67 -0.01 -9.51 6.28
N LEU A 68 0.28 -9.97 5.06
CA LEU A 68 1.36 -10.91 4.79
C LEU A 68 1.90 -10.68 3.39
N TYR A 69 3.17 -11.01 3.19
CA TYR A 69 3.72 -11.13 1.84
C TYR A 69 3.37 -12.52 1.29
N TRP A 70 3.02 -12.56 0.01
CA TRP A 70 2.96 -13.84 -0.69
C TRP A 70 4.36 -14.47 -0.67
N PRO A 71 4.49 -15.77 -0.32
CA PRO A 71 5.78 -16.40 -0.08
C PRO A 71 6.80 -16.12 -1.18
N GLU A 72 8.00 -15.72 -0.77
CA GLU A 72 9.15 -15.47 -1.66
C GLU A 72 8.93 -14.32 -2.68
N THR A 73 8.02 -13.39 -2.41
CA THR A 73 7.75 -12.24 -3.29
C THR A 73 7.63 -10.93 -2.52
N ASN A 74 7.68 -9.79 -3.24
CA ASN A 74 7.28 -8.48 -2.72
C ASN A 74 5.81 -8.16 -3.07
N VAL A 75 4.94 -9.17 -3.11
CA VAL A 75 3.49 -8.99 -3.27
C VAL A 75 2.86 -8.99 -1.89
N LEU A 76 2.22 -7.88 -1.52
CA LEU A 76 1.61 -7.69 -0.21
C LEU A 76 0.11 -7.99 -0.28
N ILE A 77 -0.38 -8.79 0.67
CA ILE A 77 -1.80 -9.11 0.79
C ILE A 77 -2.31 -8.57 2.12
N THR A 78 -3.28 -7.67 2.05
CA THR A 78 -4.03 -7.16 3.20
C THR A 78 -5.41 -7.80 3.23
N ARG A 79 -5.69 -8.58 4.28
CA ARG A 79 -6.96 -9.28 4.51
C ARG A 79 -7.80 -8.55 5.54
N PHE A 80 -9.08 -8.42 5.23
CA PHE A 80 -10.10 -7.90 6.12
C PHE A 80 -11.05 -9.05 6.46
N LEU A 81 -11.03 -9.51 7.71
CA LEU A 81 -11.85 -10.63 8.18
C LEU A 81 -13.02 -10.09 8.98
N SER A 82 -14.23 -10.30 8.50
CA SER A 82 -15.48 -9.92 9.18
C SER A 82 -16.39 -11.14 9.36
N HIS A 83 -17.52 -10.97 10.07
CA HIS A 83 -18.54 -12.02 10.17
C HIS A 83 -19.21 -12.31 8.81
N ASP A 84 -19.28 -11.32 7.91
CA ASP A 84 -19.94 -11.45 6.60
C ASP A 84 -19.03 -12.05 5.53
N GLY A 85 -17.72 -12.10 5.77
CA GLY A 85 -16.76 -12.68 4.84
C GLY A 85 -15.37 -12.09 4.95
N VAL A 86 -14.54 -12.46 3.97
CA VAL A 86 -13.15 -12.03 3.85
C VAL A 86 -13.00 -11.22 2.57
N ALA A 87 -12.42 -10.02 2.68
CA ALA A 87 -11.96 -9.23 1.55
C ALA A 87 -10.43 -9.19 1.54
N GLU A 88 -9.84 -9.12 0.36
CA GLU A 88 -8.39 -9.03 0.18
C GLU A 88 -8.06 -7.82 -0.69
N VAL A 89 -6.95 -7.14 -0.38
CA VAL A 89 -6.30 -6.18 -1.26
C VAL A 89 -4.88 -6.67 -1.49
N ILE A 90 -4.51 -6.85 -2.75
CA ILE A 90 -3.20 -7.31 -3.18
C ILE A 90 -2.47 -6.12 -3.79
N ASP A 91 -1.40 -5.68 -3.13
CA ASP A 91 -0.58 -4.54 -3.53
C ASP A 91 0.79 -5.04 -4.03
N PHE A 92 1.19 -4.63 -5.23
CA PHE A 92 2.53 -4.90 -5.78
C PHE A 92 2.95 -3.85 -6.81
N MET A 93 4.25 -3.71 -7.03
CA MET A 93 4.79 -2.92 -8.15
C MET A 93 5.58 -3.85 -9.07
N PRO A 94 5.19 -4.00 -10.35
CA PRO A 94 5.99 -4.74 -11.31
C PRO A 94 7.39 -4.15 -11.48
N VAL A 95 8.38 -5.01 -11.59
CA VAL A 95 9.72 -4.64 -12.04
C VAL A 95 9.76 -4.80 -13.55
N ASP A 96 10.03 -3.72 -14.27
CA ASP A 96 10.20 -3.76 -15.71
C ASP A 96 11.65 -4.11 -16.05
N PHE A 97 11.86 -5.24 -16.73
CA PHE A 97 13.17 -5.72 -17.18
C PHE A 97 13.45 -5.42 -18.65
N HIS A 98 12.47 -4.88 -19.39
CA HIS A 98 12.59 -4.58 -20.80
C HIS A 98 12.70 -3.07 -20.96
N GLY A 99 13.91 -2.55 -21.20
CA GLY A 99 14.25 -1.12 -21.23
C GLY A 99 13.56 -0.28 -22.33
N HIS A 100 12.23 -0.30 -22.36
CA HIS A 100 11.41 0.55 -23.21
C HIS A 100 11.34 1.96 -22.60
N GLU A 101 11.46 2.98 -23.46
CA GLU A 101 11.63 4.39 -23.11
C GLU A 101 10.44 5.05 -22.38
N HIS A 102 9.37 4.29 -22.10
CA HIS A 102 8.22 4.75 -21.30
C HIS A 102 8.16 4.00 -19.96
N GLU A 103 9.08 4.36 -19.05
CA GLU A 103 9.13 3.88 -17.67
C GLU A 103 7.91 4.37 -16.87
N VAL A 104 6.79 3.64 -16.90
CA VAL A 104 5.67 3.94 -16.01
C VAL A 104 5.87 3.17 -14.70
N ASN A 105 6.16 3.88 -13.61
CA ASN A 105 6.13 3.29 -12.27
C ASN A 105 4.67 3.10 -11.85
N ILE A 106 4.22 1.85 -11.81
CA ILE A 106 2.84 1.51 -11.52
C ILE A 106 2.77 0.78 -10.18
N LEU A 107 1.95 1.31 -9.28
CA LEU A 107 1.46 0.61 -8.11
C LEU A 107 0.14 -0.06 -8.47
N VAL A 108 0.14 -1.39 -8.47
CA VAL A 108 -1.06 -2.19 -8.72
C VAL A 108 -1.71 -2.51 -7.38
N ARG A 109 -3.01 -2.20 -7.26
CA ARG A 109 -3.87 -2.61 -6.15
C ARG A 109 -5.02 -3.42 -6.69
N ARG A 110 -5.08 -4.71 -6.38
CA ARG A 110 -6.14 -5.62 -6.83
C ARG A 110 -7.05 -6.00 -5.65
N VAL A 111 -8.36 -5.92 -5.86
CA VAL A 111 -9.41 -6.36 -4.92
C VAL A 111 -10.01 -7.68 -5.41
#